data_AF-A0A261FD16-F1
#
_entry.id   AF-A0A261FD16-F1
#
_cell.length_a   1.000
_cell.length_b   1.000
_cell.length_c   1.000
_cell.angle_alpha   90.00
_cell.angle_beta   90.00
_cell.angle_gamma   90.00
#
_symmetry.space_group_name_H-M   'P 1'
#
loop_
_entity.id
_entity.type
_entity.pdbx_description
1 polymer ?
#
loop_
_entity_poly.entity_id
_entity_poly.type
_entity_poly.pdbx_seq_one_letter_code
_entity_poly.pdbx_strand_id
1 'polypeptide(L)'
;MPRRKPSWLKHLCTGRLKARKCAGCREWVAVDEQGPVWEAYDPGVLDAKDLTTAIILERPFTRIHQYTAGLLTLQNPCGARGISPDGQYLAVHECHRTPISLKPFTPVRRKPVPRWDPGIHLSDEDVRLFTELWRRPL
;
A
#
# COMPACT_ATOMS: atom_id res chain seq x y z
N MET A 1 4.11 0.15 -28.01
CA MET A 1 4.12 -1.26 -27.55
C MET A 1 3.86 -1.29 -26.05
N PRO A 2 3.00 -2.19 -25.53
CA PRO A 2 2.72 -2.25 -24.11
C PRO A 2 3.99 -2.64 -23.35
N ARG A 3 4.28 -1.94 -22.25
CA ARG A 3 5.48 -2.21 -21.46
C ARG A 3 5.46 -3.61 -20.86
N ARG A 4 6.64 -4.20 -20.66
CA ARG A 4 6.78 -5.46 -19.91
C ARG A 4 6.24 -5.24 -18.49
N LYS A 5 5.63 -6.28 -17.90
CA LYS A 5 5.16 -6.24 -16.51
C LYS A 5 6.33 -5.87 -15.59
N PRO A 6 6.25 -4.78 -14.81
CA PRO A 6 7.30 -4.42 -13.87
C PRO A 6 7.49 -5.54 -12.83
N SER A 7 8.74 -5.91 -12.57
CA SER A 7 9.06 -7.03 -11.67
C SER A 7 8.59 -6.77 -10.24
N TRP A 8 8.56 -5.50 -9.80
CA TRP A 8 8.11 -5.09 -8.48
C TRP A 8 6.59 -5.03 -8.34
N LEU A 9 5.83 -5.05 -9.44
CA LEU A 9 4.37 -4.93 -9.40
C LEU A 9 3.73 -6.07 -8.59
N LYS A 10 4.38 -7.24 -8.52
CA LYS A 10 3.96 -8.37 -7.67
C LYS A 10 3.97 -8.04 -6.17
N HIS A 11 4.80 -7.10 -5.74
CA HIS A 11 4.90 -6.67 -4.34
C HIS A 11 3.88 -5.59 -4.00
N LEU A 12 3.54 -4.74 -4.98
CA LEU A 12 2.46 -3.76 -4.83
C LEU A 12 1.09 -4.44 -4.85
N CYS A 13 0.91 -5.42 -5.73
CA CYS A 13 -0.34 -6.16 -5.88
C CYS A 13 -0.43 -7.37 -4.91
N THR A 14 -0.05 -7.15 -3.65
CA THR A 14 -0.27 -8.12 -2.56
C THR A 14 -1.56 -7.77 -1.81
N GLY A 15 -2.52 -8.68 -1.78
CA GLY A 15 -3.81 -8.45 -1.10
C GLY A 15 -4.83 -7.75 -2.00
N ARG A 16 -5.22 -6.52 -1.63
CA ARG A 16 -6.32 -5.71 -2.21
C ARG A 16 -6.10 -5.34 -3.67
N LEU A 17 -4.88 -4.93 -4.03
CA LEU A 17 -4.52 -4.57 -5.40
C LEU A 17 -4.24 -5.79 -6.26
N LYS A 18 -4.74 -5.81 -7.50
CA LYS A 18 -4.47 -6.85 -8.51
C LYS A 18 -3.73 -6.27 -9.72
N ALA A 19 -2.72 -6.99 -10.18
CA ALA A 19 -1.99 -6.62 -11.39
C ALA A 19 -2.78 -7.02 -12.64
N ARG A 20 -3.20 -6.05 -13.45
CA ARG A 20 -3.97 -6.27 -14.69
C ARG A 20 -3.38 -5.47 -15.84
N LYS A 21 -3.78 -5.82 -17.06
CA LYS A 21 -3.60 -4.93 -18.21
C LYS A 21 -4.83 -4.05 -18.32
N CYS A 22 -4.62 -2.74 -18.50
CA CYS A 22 -5.68 -1.79 -18.79
C CYS A 22 -6.41 -2.20 -20.07
N ALA A 23 -7.74 -2.13 -20.07
CA ALA A 23 -8.57 -2.50 -21.22
C ALA A 23 -8.34 -1.56 -22.43
N GLY A 24 -8.18 -0.26 -22.18
CA GLY A 24 -8.00 0.75 -23.23
C GLY A 24 -6.58 0.78 -23.81
N CYS A 25 -5.57 0.98 -22.96
CA CYS A 25 -4.19 1.19 -23.43
C CYS A 25 -3.27 -0.03 -23.33
N ARG A 26 -3.73 -1.14 -22.73
CA ARG A 26 -2.97 -2.41 -22.55
C ARG A 26 -1.72 -2.31 -21.67
N GLU A 27 -1.49 -1.17 -21.03
CA GLU A 27 -0.44 -1.00 -20.02
C GLU A 27 -0.73 -1.77 -18.73
N TRP A 28 0.32 -2.10 -17.97
CA TRP A 28 0.16 -2.77 -16.68
C TRP A 28 -0.25 -1.77 -15.61
N VAL A 29 -1.33 -2.08 -14.90
CA VAL A 29 -1.91 -1.26 -13.84
C VAL A 29 -2.13 -2.09 -12.58
N ALA A 30 -2.17 -1.41 -11.43
CA ALA A 30 -2.65 -1.96 -10.17
C ALA A 30 -4.12 -1.58 -10.01
N VAL A 31 -5.02 -2.57 -9.94
CA VAL A 31 -6.46 -2.35 -9.84
C VAL A 31 -6.91 -2.65 -8.43
N ASP A 32 -7.67 -1.74 -7.83
CA ASP A 32 -8.40 -1.96 -6.60
C ASP A 32 -9.78 -2.54 -6.91
N GLU A 33 -9.95 -3.84 -6.67
CA GLU A 33 -11.21 -4.56 -6.94
C GLU A 33 -12.12 -4.64 -5.69
N GLN A 34 -11.67 -4.15 -4.53
CA GLN A 34 -12.40 -4.28 -3.25
C GLN A 34 -13.02 -2.97 -2.76
N GLY A 35 -12.70 -1.85 -3.40
CA GLY A 35 -13.33 -0.56 -3.13
C GLY A 35 -14.78 -0.48 -3.62
N PRO A 36 -15.55 0.51 -3.14
CA PRO A 36 -16.90 0.79 -3.67
C PRO A 36 -16.87 1.24 -5.14
N VAL A 37 -15.72 1.72 -5.61
CA VAL A 37 -15.45 2.09 -7.00
C VAL A 37 -14.19 1.35 -7.43
N TRP A 38 -14.22 0.81 -8.64
CA TRP A 38 -13.06 0.17 -9.24
C TRP A 38 -12.09 1.25 -9.73
N GLU A 39 -10.94 1.35 -9.08
CA GLU A 39 -9.91 2.32 -9.43
C GLU A 39 -8.67 1.60 -9.95
N ALA A 40 -8.10 2.13 -11.04
CA ALA A 40 -6.85 1.64 -11.60
C ALA A 40 -5.75 2.67 -11.35
N TYR A 41 -4.56 2.19 -11.02
CA TYR A 41 -3.41 3.01 -10.68
C TYR A 41 -2.21 2.66 -11.55
N ASP A 42 -1.41 3.68 -11.87
CA ASP A 42 -0.11 3.48 -12.50
C ASP A 42 0.83 2.71 -11.54
N PRO A 43 1.70 1.83 -12.07
CA PRO A 43 2.51 0.92 -11.24
C PRO A 43 3.74 1.59 -10.60
N GLY A 44 4.01 2.85 -10.92
CA GLY A 44 5.13 3.63 -10.39
C GLY A 44 4.74 4.38 -9.13
N VAL A 45 5.59 4.30 -8.10
CA VAL A 45 5.37 5.00 -6.84
C VAL A 45 5.77 6.47 -7.00
N LEU A 46 4.93 7.37 -6.48
CA LEU A 46 5.23 8.79 -6.38
C LEU A 46 5.87 9.11 -5.02
N ASP A 47 6.91 9.93 -5.05
CA ASP A 47 7.44 10.63 -3.86
C ASP A 47 6.97 12.09 -3.83
N ALA A 48 7.49 12.89 -2.90
CA ALA A 48 7.16 14.31 -2.77
C ALA A 48 7.34 15.12 -4.06
N LYS A 49 8.37 14.83 -4.86
CA LYS A 49 8.64 15.57 -6.11
C LYS A 49 7.62 15.18 -7.19
N ASP A 50 7.32 13.90 -7.28
CA ASP A 50 6.34 13.39 -8.23
C ASP A 50 4.92 13.86 -7.88
N LEU A 51 4.62 14.04 -6.58
CA LEU A 51 3.35 14.59 -6.12
C LEU A 51 3.10 16.02 -6.62
N THR A 52 4.11 16.88 -6.64
CA THR A 52 3.98 18.22 -7.22
C THR A 52 3.57 18.13 -8.69
N THR A 53 4.16 17.19 -9.43
CA THR A 53 3.79 16.93 -10.83
C THR A 53 2.34 16.44 -10.93
N ALA A 54 1.91 15.52 -10.05
CA ALA A 54 0.54 15.02 -10.03
C ALA A 54 -0.47 16.15 -9.77
N ILE A 55 -0.18 17.05 -8.83
CA ILE A 55 -1.03 18.20 -8.51
C ILE A 55 -1.13 19.15 -9.71
N ILE A 56 0.00 19.50 -10.33
CA ILE A 56 0.02 20.42 -11.49
C ILE A 56 -0.74 19.83 -12.68
N LEU A 57 -0.64 18.52 -12.89
CA LEU A 57 -1.35 17.81 -13.97
C LEU A 57 -2.80 17.46 -13.61
N GLU A 58 -3.28 17.91 -12.44
CA GLU A 58 -4.60 17.56 -11.89
C GLU A 58 -4.87 16.06 -11.88
N ARG A 59 -3.80 15.26 -11.72
CA ARG A 59 -3.88 13.81 -11.70
C ARG A 59 -4.31 13.34 -10.32
N PRO A 60 -5.43 12.61 -10.17
CA PRO A 60 -5.82 12.07 -8.88
C PRO A 60 -4.76 11.09 -8.35
N PHE A 61 -4.55 11.07 -7.04
CA PHE A 61 -3.60 10.16 -6.41
C PHE A 61 -4.10 9.69 -5.04
N THR A 62 -3.62 8.52 -4.63
CA THR A 62 -3.92 7.92 -3.31
C THR A 62 -2.63 7.62 -2.56
N ARG A 63 -2.67 7.66 -1.22
CA ARG A 63 -1.54 7.34 -0.36
C ARG A 63 -1.47 5.85 -0.11
N ILE A 64 -0.26 5.29 -0.21
CA ILE A 64 0.04 3.93 0.20
C ILE A 64 0.43 3.94 1.68
N HIS A 65 -0.32 3.22 2.49
CA HIS A 65 0.05 2.90 3.86
C HIS A 65 0.51 1.45 3.95
N GLN A 66 1.79 1.24 4.26
CA GLN A 66 2.36 -0.09 4.48
C GLN A 66 2.45 -0.36 5.99
N TYR A 67 1.77 -1.40 6.47
CA TYR A 67 1.85 -1.81 7.88
C TYR A 67 2.92 -2.89 8.10
N THR A 68 2.98 -3.84 7.18
CA THR A 68 3.97 -4.94 7.17
C THR A 68 4.12 -5.47 5.75
N ALA A 69 5.11 -6.34 5.50
CA ALA A 69 5.34 -6.84 4.15
C ALA A 69 4.17 -7.71 3.68
N GLY A 70 3.47 -7.20 2.66
CA GLY A 70 2.30 -7.83 2.07
C GLY A 70 0.95 -7.30 2.58
N LEU A 71 0.96 -6.39 3.57
CA LEU A 71 -0.24 -5.72 4.06
C LEU A 71 -0.13 -4.22 3.84
N LEU A 72 -0.92 -3.72 2.90
CA LEU A 72 -1.04 -2.30 2.59
C LEU A 72 -2.50 -1.87 2.50
N THR A 73 -2.75 -0.61 2.77
CA THR A 73 -4.04 0.06 2.52
C THR A 73 -3.82 1.30 1.66
N LEU A 74 -4.87 1.69 0.95
CA LEU A 74 -4.92 2.93 0.19
C LEU A 74 -5.75 3.95 0.99
N GLN A 75 -5.27 5.18 1.04
CA GLN A 75 -5.96 6.29 1.70
C GLN A 75 -5.94 7.50 0.79
N ASN A 76 -7.12 7.93 0.36
CA ASN A 76 -7.25 9.14 -0.44
C ASN A 76 -6.93 10.36 0.45
N PRO A 77 -5.97 11.21 0.05
CA PRO A 77 -5.58 12.36 0.84
C PRO A 77 -6.68 13.43 0.84
N CYS A 78 -7.17 13.79 2.03
CA CYS A 78 -8.12 14.89 2.21
C CYS A 78 -7.38 16.22 2.37
N GLY A 79 -7.10 16.88 1.25
CA GLY A 79 -6.38 18.15 1.21
C GLY A 79 -4.96 18.07 1.80
N ALA A 80 -4.43 19.18 2.31
CA ALA A 80 -3.05 19.27 2.78
C ALA A 80 -2.70 18.31 3.94
N ARG A 81 -3.67 17.95 4.79
CA ARG A 81 -3.43 17.03 5.93
C ARG A 81 -3.18 15.58 5.51
N GLY A 82 -3.61 15.19 4.32
CA GLY A 82 -3.38 13.85 3.76
C GLY A 82 -2.04 13.69 3.04
N ILE A 83 -1.37 14.81 2.75
CA ILE A 83 -0.11 14.84 2.00
C ILE A 83 1.06 14.93 2.98
N SER A 84 2.01 14.01 2.85
CA SER A 84 3.18 13.90 3.70
C SER A 84 4.40 13.79 2.79
N PRO A 85 5.48 14.56 3.04
CA PRO A 85 6.69 14.52 2.23
C PRO A 85 7.33 13.13 2.17
N ASP A 86 7.23 12.36 3.26
CA ASP A 86 7.78 11.01 3.37
C ASP A 86 6.80 9.92 2.90
N GLY A 87 5.62 10.33 2.40
CA GLY A 87 4.60 9.41 1.91
C GLY A 87 4.96 8.80 0.56
N GLN A 88 4.43 7.60 0.32
CA GLN A 88 4.41 6.98 -0.99
C GLN A 88 3.00 7.03 -1.54
N TYR A 89 2.86 7.33 -2.83
CA TYR A 89 1.55 7.50 -3.46
C TYR A 89 1.46 6.75 -4.79
N LEU A 90 0.23 6.53 -5.25
CA LEU A 90 -0.08 6.05 -6.59
C LEU A 90 -0.93 7.08 -7.32
N ALA A 91 -0.59 7.37 -8.57
CA ALA A 91 -1.46 8.12 -9.47
C ALA A 91 -2.54 7.21 -10.05
N VAL A 92 -3.77 7.74 -10.15
CA VAL A 92 -4.84 7.10 -10.91
C VAL A 92 -4.42 6.99 -12.37
N HIS A 93 -4.60 5.80 -12.93
CA HIS A 93 -4.26 5.51 -14.31
C HIS A 93 -5.23 6.24 -15.25
N GLU A 94 -4.69 6.95 -16.25
CA GLU A 94 -5.48 7.50 -17.35
C GLU A 94 -4.89 6.99 -18.66
N CYS A 95 -5.75 6.43 -19.50
CA CYS A 95 -5.32 5.83 -20.77
C CYS A 95 -4.57 6.85 -21.64
N HIS A 96 -3.55 6.36 -22.34
CA HIS A 96 -2.75 7.13 -23.31
C HIS A 96 -1.94 8.31 -22.72
N ARG A 97 -1.99 8.53 -21.41
CA ARG A 97 -1.07 9.44 -20.74
C ARG A 97 0.15 8.69 -20.21
N THR A 98 1.27 9.39 -20.18
CA THR A 98 2.51 8.82 -19.65
C THR A 98 2.42 8.76 -18.12
N PRO A 99 2.79 7.64 -17.47
CA PRO A 99 2.85 7.57 -16.02
C PRO A 99 3.80 8.63 -15.46
N ILE A 100 3.40 9.27 -14.36
CA ILE A 100 4.20 10.33 -13.72
C ILE A 100 5.53 9.77 -13.21
N SER A 101 5.52 8.54 -12.71
CA SER A 101 6.70 7.86 -12.18
C SER A 101 6.76 6.42 -12.67
N LEU A 102 7.98 5.88 -12.71
CA LEU A 102 8.28 4.46 -12.90
C LEU A 102 9.08 3.89 -11.72
N LYS A 103 9.17 4.63 -10.61
CA LYS A 103 9.92 4.22 -9.44
C LYS A 103 9.34 2.92 -8.87
N PRO A 104 10.20 1.97 -8.50
CA PRO A 104 9.75 0.68 -8.02
C PRO A 104 9.12 0.80 -6.63
N PHE A 105 8.07 0.00 -6.41
CA PHE A 105 7.54 -0.22 -5.07
C PHE A 105 8.48 -1.12 -4.28
N THR A 106 8.94 -0.62 -3.13
CA THR A 106 9.78 -1.37 -2.20
C THR A 106 8.96 -1.74 -0.97
N PRO A 107 8.66 -3.03 -0.73
CA PRO A 107 7.93 -3.45 0.45
C PRO A 107 8.78 -3.24 1.71
N VAL A 108 8.16 -2.84 2.81
CA VAL A 108 8.80 -2.84 4.13
C VAL A 108 9.35 -4.24 4.43
N ARG A 109 10.59 -4.32 4.93
CA ARG A 109 11.20 -5.60 5.30
C ARG A 109 10.40 -6.26 6.42
N ARG A 110 10.07 -7.54 6.27
CA ARG A 110 9.50 -8.33 7.38
C ARG A 110 10.54 -8.35 8.51
N LYS A 111 10.14 -7.91 9.70
CA LYS A 111 10.89 -8.27 10.89
C LYS A 111 10.77 -9.80 11.04
N PRO A 112 11.88 -10.52 11.24
CA PRO A 112 11.80 -11.94 11.52
C PRO A 112 10.92 -12.12 12.75
N VAL A 113 9.93 -13.03 12.65
CA VAL A 113 9.19 -13.44 13.83
C VAL A 113 10.21 -14.09 14.77
N PRO A 114 10.33 -13.65 16.03
CA PRO A 114 11.20 -14.33 16.98
C PRO A 114 10.80 -15.80 17.02
N ARG A 115 11.79 -16.71 17.05
CA ARG A 115 11.48 -18.13 17.22
C ARG A 115 10.67 -18.30 18.50
N TRP A 116 9.64 -19.13 18.44
CA TRP A 116 8.93 -19.55 19.64
C TRP A 116 9.95 -20.10 20.62
N ASP A 117 10.03 -19.47 21.79
CA ASP A 117 10.87 -19.95 22.87
C ASP A 117 10.03 -20.90 23.72
N PRO A 118 10.31 -22.23 23.68
CA PRO A 118 9.60 -23.20 24.50
C PRO A 118 9.85 -23.00 26.01
N GLY A 119 10.82 -22.16 26.40
CA GLY A 119 11.11 -21.78 27.78
C GLY A 119 10.33 -20.56 28.29
N ILE A 120 9.39 -20.00 27.52
CA ILE A 120 8.49 -18.96 28.02
C ILE A 120 7.56 -19.57 29.07
N HIS A 121 7.91 -19.35 30.34
CA HIS A 121 7.04 -19.60 31.47
C HIS A 121 6.33 -18.29 31.84
N LEU A 122 5.00 -18.28 31.70
CA LEU A 122 4.18 -17.23 32.30
C LEU A 122 4.24 -17.41 33.82
N SER A 123 4.55 -16.35 34.55
CA SER A 123 4.49 -16.42 36.01
C SER A 123 3.03 -16.55 36.46
N ASP A 124 2.81 -17.13 37.65
CA ASP A 124 1.46 -17.18 38.24
C ASP A 124 0.86 -15.78 38.41
N GLU A 125 1.71 -14.77 38.61
CA GLU A 125 1.30 -13.37 38.71
C GLU A 125 0.81 -12.82 37.36
N ASP A 126 1.49 -13.12 36.25
CA ASP A 126 1.06 -12.75 34.90
C ASP A 126 -0.28 -13.39 34.53
N VAL A 127 -0.47 -14.67 34.88
CA VAL A 127 -1.72 -15.40 34.63
C VAL A 127 -2.87 -14.81 35.45
N ARG A 128 -2.62 -14.45 36.71
CA ARG A 128 -3.61 -13.79 37.58
C ARG A 128 -3.99 -12.42 37.06
N LEU A 129 -3.00 -11.59 36.72
CA LEU A 129 -3.20 -10.25 36.17
C LEU A 129 -4.00 -10.31 34.86
N PHE A 130 -3.64 -11.21 33.95
CA PHE A 130 -4.38 -11.43 32.71
C PHE A 130 -5.84 -11.80 32.97
N THR A 131 -6.07 -12.75 33.89
CA THR A 131 -7.43 -13.20 34.24
C THR A 131 -8.28 -12.07 34.83
N GLU A 132 -7.69 -11.23 35.67
CA GLU A 132 -8.38 -10.08 36.26
C GLU A 132 -8.73 -9.03 35.20
N LEU A 133 -7.78 -8.70 34.31
CA LEU A 133 -8.01 -7.77 33.19
C LEU A 133 -9.06 -8.31 32.22
N TRP A 134 -9.06 -9.62 31.94
CA TRP A 134 -10.01 -10.26 31.03
C TRP A 134 -11.43 -10.31 31.58
N ARG A 135 -11.59 -10.37 32.91
CA ARG A 135 -12.89 -10.40 33.59
C ARG A 135 -13.47 -9.02 33.87
N ARG A 136 -12.70 -7.95 33.69
CA ARG A 136 -13.24 -6.59 33.84
C ARG A 136 -14.21 -6.28 32.70
N PRO A 137 -15.46 -5.86 33.01
CA PRO A 137 -16.34 -5.31 31.97
C PRO A 137 -15.74 -4.00 31.45
N LEU A 138 -15.83 -3.81 30.12
CA LEU A 138 -15.39 -2.62 29.41
C LEU A 138 -16.14 -1.36 29.88
#